data_AF-A0A3D9ZMD7-F1
#
_entry.id   AF-A0A3D9ZMD7-F1
#
_cell.length_a   1.000
_cell.length_b   1.000
_cell.length_c   1.000
_cell.angle_alpha   90.00
_cell.angle_beta   90.00
_cell.angle_gamma   90.00
#
_symmetry.space_group_name_H-M   'P 1'
#
loop_
_entity.id
_entity.type
_entity.pdbx_description
1 polymer ?
#
loop_
_entity_poly.entity_id
_entity_poly.type
_entity_poly.pdbx_seq_one_letter_code
_entity_poly.pdbx_strand_id
1 'polypeptide(L)'
;MGKNRTGKLAAKFAREWVRDVKKVKRRRRGDPTARPTRNASPPRQASHRAREEADRQQRNGRTNGTAEAVTTADGRHTAVSVSDHPNNIYPPHREVARVLDSVPQNLRAPWHGNCALPQSLSRLLDQGIDPRGGAVGAARIRAPGNPGHGAHNPCCNSCVSLRNEFDLREAL
;
A
#
# COMPACT_ATOMS: atom_id res chain seq x y z
N MET A 1 12.44 -14.50 54.86
CA MET A 1 11.96 -14.49 53.45
C MET A 1 10.99 -13.32 53.21
N GLY A 2 11.48 -12.09 53.04
CA GLY A 2 10.66 -10.93 52.73
C GLY A 2 10.63 -10.67 51.22
N LYS A 3 9.56 -11.10 50.52
CA LYS A 3 9.47 -10.99 49.06
C LYS A 3 9.25 -9.53 48.62
N ASN A 4 10.14 -9.05 47.74
CA ASN A 4 10.15 -7.76 47.02
C ASN A 4 8.77 -7.27 46.55
N ARG A 5 8.02 -6.58 47.42
CA ARG A 5 6.72 -5.96 47.10
C ARG A 5 6.84 -4.69 46.26
N THR A 6 7.93 -3.94 46.44
CA THR A 6 8.24 -2.70 45.71
C THR A 6 8.49 -2.93 44.22
N GLY A 7 9.25 -3.97 43.86
CA GLY A 7 9.52 -4.32 42.46
C GLY A 7 8.25 -4.73 41.68
N LYS A 8 7.27 -5.36 42.35
CA LYS A 8 6.00 -5.74 41.73
C LYS A 8 5.08 -4.55 41.45
N LEU A 9 5.09 -3.54 42.33
CA LEU A 9 4.32 -2.30 42.14
C LEU A 9 4.89 -1.47 40.99
N ALA A 10 6.21 -1.25 40.95
CA ALA A 10 6.87 -0.51 39.86
C ALA A 10 6.63 -1.18 38.49
N ALA A 11 6.70 -2.50 38.43
CA ALA A 11 6.44 -3.26 37.20
C ALA A 11 4.97 -3.23 36.76
N LYS A 12 4.02 -3.00 37.67
CA LYS A 12 2.59 -2.84 37.33
C LYS A 12 2.34 -1.45 36.76
N PHE A 13 2.86 -0.40 37.42
CA PHE A 13 2.77 0.98 36.95
C PHE A 13 3.39 1.17 35.56
N ALA A 14 4.57 0.60 35.32
CA ALA A 14 5.20 0.66 33.99
C ALA A 14 4.34 0.01 32.90
N ARG A 15 3.67 -1.10 33.20
CA ARG A 15 2.77 -1.79 32.25
C ARG A 15 1.49 -1.00 31.98
N GLU A 16 0.91 -0.39 33.00
CA GLU A 16 -0.27 0.48 32.87
C GLU A 16 0.06 1.72 32.05
N TRP A 17 1.18 2.39 32.35
CA TRP A 17 1.63 3.55 31.60
C TRP A 17 1.88 3.22 30.12
N VAL A 18 2.55 2.10 29.82
CA VAL A 18 2.75 1.65 28.43
C VAL A 18 1.42 1.32 27.73
N ARG A 19 0.45 0.74 28.44
CA ARG A 19 -0.90 0.48 27.89
C ARG A 19 -1.64 1.78 27.58
N ASP A 20 -1.55 2.77 28.45
CA ASP A 20 -2.20 4.07 28.24
C ASP A 20 -1.53 4.86 27.11
N VAL A 21 -0.20 4.87 27.03
CA VAL A 21 0.52 5.45 25.87
C VAL A 21 0.12 4.74 24.57
N LYS A 22 -0.02 3.42 24.57
CA LYS A 22 -0.53 2.66 23.41
C LYS A 22 -1.98 3.01 23.07
N LYS A 23 -2.86 3.17 24.06
CA LYS A 23 -4.25 3.63 23.88
C LYS A 23 -4.31 5.03 23.28
N VAL A 24 -3.52 5.98 23.81
CA VAL A 24 -3.44 7.36 23.32
C VAL A 24 -2.88 7.39 21.89
N LYS A 25 -1.82 6.61 21.59
CA LYS A 25 -1.29 6.48 20.23
C LYS A 25 -2.30 5.85 19.26
N ARG A 26 -3.08 4.84 19.69
CA ARG A 26 -4.18 4.27 18.88
C ARG A 26 -5.29 5.28 18.62
N ARG A 27 -5.72 6.04 19.64
CA ARG A 27 -6.73 7.10 19.48
C ARG A 27 -6.28 8.18 18.50
N ARG A 28 -4.99 8.53 18.46
CA ARG A 28 -4.44 9.47 17.47
C ARG A 28 -4.30 8.90 16.05
N ARG A 29 -4.17 7.57 15.88
CA ARG A 29 -4.05 6.93 14.56
C ARG A 29 -5.38 6.79 13.81
N GLY A 30 -6.53 6.93 14.49
CA GLY A 30 -7.85 6.74 13.90
C GLY A 30 -8.12 5.28 13.48
N ASP A 31 -9.33 5.01 13.02
CA ASP A 31 -9.67 3.73 12.39
C ASP A 31 -8.85 3.59 11.09
N PRO A 32 -8.13 2.47 10.86
CA PRO A 32 -7.37 2.24 9.64
C PRO A 32 -8.24 2.21 8.38
N THR A 33 -9.53 1.92 8.52
CA THR A 33 -10.52 1.92 7.43
C THR A 33 -11.20 3.28 7.24
N ALA A 34 -11.10 4.19 8.22
CA ALA A 34 -11.69 5.52 8.08
C ALA A 34 -10.93 6.36 7.04
N ARG A 35 -11.71 7.17 6.32
CA ARG A 35 -11.19 8.11 5.31
C ARG A 35 -10.04 8.96 5.89
N PRO A 36 -8.87 8.97 5.25
CA PRO A 36 -7.74 9.76 5.71
C PRO A 36 -8.08 11.24 5.66
N THR A 37 -7.62 11.97 6.67
CA THR A 37 -7.64 13.44 6.65
C THR A 37 -6.63 13.94 5.62
N ARG A 38 -6.72 15.23 5.23
CA ARG A 38 -5.77 15.85 4.29
C ARG A 38 -4.30 15.75 4.75
N ASN A 39 -4.06 15.55 6.05
CA ASN A 39 -2.73 15.46 6.64
C ASN A 39 -2.32 14.01 7.00
N ALA A 40 -3.04 13.01 6.50
CA ALA A 40 -2.64 11.62 6.72
C ALA A 40 -1.29 11.33 6.06
N SER A 41 -0.51 10.42 6.65
CA SER A 41 0.79 10.04 6.07
C SER A 41 0.62 9.41 4.68
N PRO A 42 1.60 9.55 3.77
CA PRO A 42 1.54 8.96 2.43
C PRO A 42 1.19 7.46 2.43
N PRO A 43 1.75 6.60 3.30
CA PRO A 43 1.34 5.19 3.36
C PRO A 43 -0.14 5.00 3.68
N ARG A 44 -0.70 5.78 4.63
CA ARG A 44 -2.11 5.68 4.98
C ARG A 44 -3.01 6.14 3.84
N GLN A 45 -2.60 7.19 3.12
CA GLN A 45 -3.31 7.63 1.92
C GLN A 45 -3.31 6.54 0.85
N ALA A 46 -2.13 5.98 0.55
CA ALA A 46 -1.97 4.94 -0.47
C ALA A 46 -2.80 3.68 -0.15
N SER A 47 -2.72 3.13 1.08
CA SER A 47 -3.54 1.97 1.49
C SER A 47 -5.04 2.23 1.36
N HIS A 48 -5.49 3.41 1.81
CA HIS A 48 -6.90 3.76 1.73
C HIS A 48 -7.38 3.90 0.29
N ARG A 49 -6.62 4.56 -0.57
CA ARG A 49 -6.98 4.74 -1.99
C ARG A 49 -7.00 3.42 -2.74
N ALA A 50 -6.04 2.53 -2.48
CA ALA A 50 -6.05 1.18 -3.04
C ALA A 50 -7.29 0.40 -2.56
N ARG A 51 -7.68 0.53 -1.30
CA ARG A 51 -8.90 -0.10 -0.76
C ARG A 51 -10.18 0.44 -1.40
N GLU A 52 -10.33 1.76 -1.47
CA GLU A 52 -11.48 2.40 -2.13
C GLU A 52 -11.63 1.94 -3.59
N GLU A 53 -10.51 1.84 -4.30
CA GLU A 53 -10.47 1.32 -5.66
C GLU A 53 -10.90 -0.14 -5.72
N ALA A 54 -10.33 -0.99 -4.85
CA ALA A 54 -10.70 -2.40 -4.82
C ALA A 54 -12.20 -2.59 -4.57
N ASP A 55 -12.76 -1.86 -3.60
CA ASP A 55 -14.20 -1.90 -3.30
C ASP A 55 -15.02 -1.38 -4.49
N ARG A 56 -14.56 -0.34 -5.20
CA ARG A 56 -15.23 0.18 -6.41
C ARG A 56 -15.25 -0.86 -7.52
N GLN A 57 -14.12 -1.54 -7.77
CA GLN A 57 -14.03 -2.57 -8.80
C GLN A 57 -14.92 -3.77 -8.47
N GLN A 58 -14.98 -4.19 -7.20
CA GLN A 58 -15.88 -5.26 -6.78
C GLN A 58 -17.35 -4.88 -7.03
N ARG A 59 -17.76 -3.64 -6.70
CA ARG A 59 -19.10 -3.13 -7.02
C ARG A 59 -19.40 -3.10 -8.51
N ASN A 60 -18.39 -2.88 -9.34
CA ASN A 60 -18.49 -2.94 -10.80
C ASN A 60 -18.44 -4.36 -11.37
N GLY A 61 -18.51 -5.39 -10.54
CA GLY A 61 -18.57 -6.80 -10.95
C GLY A 61 -17.22 -7.49 -11.09
N ARG A 62 -16.10 -6.82 -10.79
CA ARG A 62 -14.77 -7.45 -10.85
C ARG A 62 -14.58 -8.39 -9.66
N THR A 63 -14.23 -9.64 -9.93
CA THR A 63 -14.10 -10.69 -8.88
C THR A 63 -12.67 -11.09 -8.58
N ASN A 64 -11.68 -10.58 -9.32
CA ASN A 64 -10.26 -10.86 -9.12
C ASN A 64 -9.37 -9.66 -9.48
N GLY A 65 -8.10 -9.72 -9.09
CA GLY A 65 -7.10 -8.68 -9.34
C GLY A 65 -6.60 -7.98 -8.08
N THR A 66 -5.85 -6.90 -8.30
CA THR A 66 -5.28 -6.04 -7.26
C THR A 66 -5.45 -4.59 -7.68
N ALA A 67 -5.95 -3.75 -6.79
CA ALA A 67 -5.86 -2.31 -6.91
C ALA A 67 -4.60 -1.82 -6.19
N GLU A 68 -3.85 -0.90 -6.81
CA GLU A 68 -2.68 -0.28 -6.18
C GLU A 68 -2.80 1.23 -6.31
N ALA A 69 -2.28 1.93 -5.30
CA ALA A 69 -2.19 3.37 -5.28
C ALA A 69 -0.76 3.78 -4.91
N VAL A 70 -0.23 4.80 -5.58
CA VAL A 70 1.07 5.39 -5.27
C VAL A 70 0.84 6.84 -4.86
N THR A 71 1.24 7.18 -3.64
CA THR A 71 1.20 8.53 -3.09
C THR A 71 2.60 9.11 -2.99
N THR A 72 2.82 10.34 -3.45
CA THR A 72 4.12 11.03 -3.39
C THR A 72 4.61 11.23 -1.95
N ALA A 73 5.92 11.44 -1.78
CA ALA A 73 6.54 11.57 -0.46
C ALA A 73 5.96 12.72 0.38
N ASP A 74 5.55 13.80 -0.28
CA ASP A 74 4.88 14.97 0.32
C ASP A 74 3.37 14.76 0.59
N GLY A 75 2.80 13.63 0.13
CA GLY A 75 1.39 13.31 0.28
C GLY A 75 0.44 14.14 -0.58
N ARG A 76 0.93 14.90 -1.56
CA ARG A 76 0.09 15.82 -2.37
C ARG A 76 -0.55 15.16 -3.58
N HIS A 77 0.11 14.17 -4.17
CA HIS A 77 -0.35 13.51 -5.38
C HIS A 77 -0.55 12.03 -5.13
N THR A 78 -1.59 11.45 -5.73
CA THR A 78 -1.83 10.01 -5.68
C THR A 78 -2.42 9.54 -7.01
N ALA A 79 -1.79 8.54 -7.61
CA ALA A 79 -2.36 7.80 -8.73
C ALA A 79 -2.84 6.44 -8.23
N VAL A 80 -3.91 5.93 -8.84
CA VAL A 80 -4.54 4.66 -8.49
C VAL A 80 -4.84 3.89 -9.76
N SER A 81 -4.54 2.60 -9.79
CA SER A 81 -4.78 1.73 -10.94
C SER A 81 -5.15 0.32 -10.49
N VAL A 82 -5.52 -0.53 -11.44
CA VAL A 82 -5.94 -1.93 -11.21
C VAL A 82 -5.17 -2.85 -12.15
N SER A 83 -4.77 -4.02 -11.66
CA SER A 83 -4.11 -5.04 -12.49
C SER A 83 -5.11 -5.54 -13.54
N ASP A 84 -4.70 -5.68 -14.79
CA ASP A 84 -5.60 -6.07 -15.87
C ASP A 84 -4.94 -6.94 -16.94
N HIS A 85 -5.70 -7.33 -17.96
CA HIS A 85 -5.18 -7.93 -19.18
C HIS A 85 -4.29 -6.92 -19.93
N PRO A 86 -3.20 -7.34 -20.62
CA PRO A 86 -2.29 -6.44 -21.36
C PRO A 86 -2.95 -5.43 -22.30
N ASN A 87 -4.13 -5.74 -22.83
CA ASN A 87 -4.87 -4.86 -23.75
C ASN A 87 -5.69 -3.77 -23.03
N ASN A 88 -5.80 -3.82 -21.70
CA ASN A 88 -6.65 -2.95 -20.89
C ASN A 88 -5.85 -2.20 -19.80
N ILE A 89 -4.52 -2.22 -19.87
CA ILE A 89 -3.66 -1.50 -18.92
C ILE A 89 -3.27 -0.13 -19.42
N TYR A 90 -3.01 0.79 -18.49
CA TYR A 90 -2.37 2.05 -18.81
C TYR A 90 -0.93 1.81 -19.33
N PRO A 91 -0.54 2.37 -20.49
CA PRO A 91 0.79 2.15 -21.05
C PRO A 91 1.92 2.57 -20.08
N PRO A 92 3.03 1.83 -20.01
CA PRO A 92 4.12 2.19 -19.11
C PRO A 92 4.84 3.45 -19.60
N HIS A 93 5.04 4.42 -18.71
CA HIS A 93 5.95 5.54 -18.95
C HIS A 93 7.37 5.00 -19.18
N ARG A 94 8.18 5.70 -19.98
CA ARG A 94 9.52 5.23 -20.41
C ARG A 94 10.40 4.73 -19.26
N GLU A 95 10.36 5.39 -18.10
CA GLU A 95 11.17 5.02 -16.95
C GLU A 95 10.68 3.73 -16.30
N VAL A 96 9.36 3.54 -16.23
CA VAL A 96 8.73 2.31 -15.73
C VAL A 96 9.03 1.15 -16.68
N ALA A 97 8.92 1.37 -17.99
CA ALA A 97 9.24 0.37 -19.01
C ALA A 97 10.70 -0.10 -18.89
N ARG A 98 11.66 0.85 -18.80
CA ARG A 98 13.08 0.54 -18.62
C ARG A 98 13.34 -0.40 -17.43
N VAL A 99 12.71 -0.12 -16.29
CA VAL A 99 12.90 -0.94 -15.08
C VAL A 99 12.28 -2.32 -15.25
N LEU A 100 11.08 -2.41 -15.83
CA LEU A 100 10.44 -3.69 -16.12
C LEU A 100 11.28 -4.54 -17.08
N ASP A 101 11.79 -3.93 -18.16
CA ASP A 101 12.62 -4.61 -19.14
C ASP A 101 13.91 -5.15 -18.54
N SER A 102 14.46 -4.47 -17.53
CA SER A 102 15.66 -4.92 -16.80
C SER A 102 15.44 -6.16 -15.92
N VAL A 103 14.18 -6.54 -15.63
CA VAL A 103 13.87 -7.72 -14.82
C VAL A 103 14.25 -8.99 -15.62
N PRO A 104 15.17 -9.84 -15.13
CA PRO A 104 15.54 -11.08 -15.81
C PRO A 104 14.33 -11.99 -16.06
N GLN A 105 14.26 -12.62 -17.24
CA GLN A 105 13.09 -13.40 -17.68
C GLN A 105 12.68 -14.48 -16.66
N ASN A 106 13.66 -15.16 -16.03
CA ASN A 106 13.42 -16.19 -15.02
C ASN A 106 12.89 -15.65 -13.67
N LEU A 107 12.94 -14.34 -13.44
CA LEU A 107 12.40 -13.66 -12.27
C LEU A 107 11.06 -12.94 -12.55
N ARG A 108 10.61 -12.93 -13.81
CA ARG A 108 9.35 -12.29 -14.20
C ARG A 108 8.16 -13.10 -13.70
N ALA A 109 7.18 -12.42 -13.11
CA ALA A 109 5.90 -13.04 -12.81
C ALA A 109 5.16 -13.34 -14.14
N PRO A 110 4.24 -14.32 -14.19
CA PRO A 110 3.49 -14.63 -15.42
C PRO A 110 2.71 -13.44 -16.01
N TRP A 111 2.34 -12.48 -15.16
CA TRP A 111 1.63 -11.24 -15.51
C TRP A 111 2.57 -10.01 -15.52
N HIS A 112 3.85 -10.21 -15.82
CA HIS A 112 4.85 -9.13 -15.90
C HIS A 112 4.34 -7.93 -16.71
N GLY A 113 4.53 -6.72 -16.16
CA GLY A 113 4.05 -5.45 -16.77
C GLY A 113 2.57 -5.12 -16.52
N ASN A 114 1.73 -6.10 -16.16
CA ASN A 114 0.27 -5.91 -16.08
C ASN A 114 -0.27 -5.58 -14.68
N CYS A 115 0.63 -5.37 -13.72
CA CYS A 115 0.26 -5.01 -12.34
C CYS A 115 -0.32 -3.59 -12.27
N ALA A 116 -0.95 -3.24 -11.15
CA ALA A 116 -1.46 -1.88 -10.96
C ALA A 116 -0.34 -0.87 -10.63
N LEU A 117 0.77 -1.30 -10.02
CA LEU A 117 1.90 -0.45 -9.66
C LEU A 117 2.56 0.22 -10.88
N PRO A 118 2.98 -0.50 -11.95
CA PRO A 118 3.50 0.12 -13.17
C PRO A 118 2.57 1.20 -13.74
N GLN A 119 1.27 0.92 -13.75
CA GLN A 119 0.25 1.83 -14.26
C GLN A 119 0.12 3.08 -13.38
N SER A 120 0.11 2.92 -12.05
CA SER A 120 0.03 4.05 -11.10
C SER A 120 1.26 4.95 -11.18
N LEU A 121 2.46 4.36 -11.28
CA LEU A 121 3.70 5.10 -11.46
C LEU A 121 3.70 5.88 -12.77
N SER A 122 3.29 5.22 -13.86
CA SER A 122 3.27 5.83 -15.19
C SER A 122 2.34 7.04 -15.24
N ARG A 123 1.17 6.96 -14.60
CA ARG A 123 0.23 8.09 -14.49
C ARG A 123 0.83 9.30 -13.77
N LEU A 124 1.61 9.10 -12.71
CA LEU A 124 2.28 10.22 -12.02
C LEU A 124 3.39 10.81 -12.90
N LEU A 125 4.22 9.96 -13.49
CA LEU A 125 5.36 10.39 -14.30
C LEU A 125 4.93 11.11 -15.58
N ASP A 126 3.86 10.65 -16.25
CA ASP A 126 3.29 11.33 -17.42
C ASP A 126 2.72 12.72 -17.08
N GLN A 127 2.37 12.95 -15.82
CA GLN A 127 1.96 14.26 -15.30
C GLN A 127 3.16 15.12 -14.83
N GLY A 128 4.39 14.64 -15.00
CA GLY A 128 5.60 15.31 -14.51
C GLY A 128 5.78 15.28 -12.99
N ILE A 129 5.10 14.36 -12.30
CA ILE A 129 5.16 14.21 -10.85
C ILE A 129 6.12 13.08 -10.49
N ASP A 130 7.16 13.38 -9.69
CA ASP A 130 8.11 12.37 -9.22
C ASP A 130 7.53 11.57 -8.03
N PRO A 131 7.35 10.23 -8.16
CA PRO A 131 6.84 9.39 -7.08
C PRO A 131 7.92 8.97 -6.06
N ARG A 132 9.20 9.31 -6.28
CA ARG A 132 10.32 8.81 -5.46
C ARG A 132 10.17 9.10 -3.97
N GLY A 133 10.53 8.14 -3.12
CA GLY A 133 10.41 8.23 -1.66
C GLY A 133 8.95 8.21 -1.14
N GLY A 134 8.00 8.01 -2.05
CA GLY A 134 6.57 7.94 -1.77
C GLY A 134 6.16 6.69 -1.01
N ALA A 135 4.89 6.33 -1.16
CA ALA A 135 4.35 5.12 -0.60
C ALA A 135 3.43 4.42 -1.60
N VAL A 136 3.42 3.09 -1.55
CA VAL A 136 2.52 2.24 -2.32
C VAL A 136 1.57 1.51 -1.38
N GLY A 137 0.28 1.53 -1.69
CA GLY A 137 -0.74 0.71 -1.05
C GLY A 137 -1.32 -0.25 -2.07
N ALA A 138 -1.67 -1.45 -1.62
CA ALA A 138 -2.21 -2.51 -2.46
C ALA A 138 -3.39 -3.20 -1.77
N ALA A 139 -4.43 -3.52 -2.53
CA ALA A 139 -5.64 -4.14 -2.02
C ALA A 139 -6.18 -5.18 -3.01
N ARG A 140 -6.46 -6.38 -2.52
CA ARG A 140 -6.99 -7.49 -3.33
C ARG A 140 -8.44 -7.25 -3.75
N ILE A 141 -8.74 -7.45 -5.02
CA ILE A 141 -10.12 -7.51 -5.53
C ILE A 141 -10.55 -8.97 -5.50
N ARG A 142 -11.64 -9.29 -4.82
CA ARG A 142 -12.18 -10.65 -4.71
C ARG A 142 -13.69 -10.61 -4.91
N ALA A 143 -14.33 -11.74 -5.15
CA ALA A 143 -15.79 -11.80 -5.24
C ALA A 143 -16.46 -11.31 -3.93
N PRO A 144 -17.69 -10.76 -3.99
CA PRO A 144 -18.46 -10.39 -2.80
C PRO A 144 -18.53 -11.54 -1.78
N GLY A 145 -18.42 -11.20 -0.49
CA GLY A 145 -18.40 -12.18 0.61
C GLY A 145 -17.05 -12.88 0.84
N ASN A 146 -16.07 -12.72 -0.05
CA ASN A 146 -14.73 -13.28 0.18
C ASN A 146 -13.96 -12.47 1.24
N PRO A 147 -13.50 -13.08 2.35
CA PRO A 147 -12.81 -12.37 3.43
C PRO A 147 -11.44 -11.81 3.02
N GLY A 148 -10.87 -12.29 1.93
CA GLY A 148 -9.63 -11.77 1.37
C GLY A 148 -9.80 -10.49 0.54
N HIS A 149 -11.03 -10.00 0.34
CA HIS A 149 -11.26 -8.74 -0.35
C HIS A 149 -10.69 -7.56 0.45
N GLY A 150 -9.94 -6.70 -0.24
CA GLY A 150 -9.32 -5.52 0.30
C GLY A 150 -8.19 -5.78 1.29
N ALA A 151 -7.78 -7.04 1.45
CA ALA A 151 -6.55 -7.38 2.15
C ALA A 151 -5.33 -6.91 1.36
N HIS A 152 -4.24 -6.60 2.07
CA HIS A 152 -2.98 -6.22 1.45
C HIS A 152 -2.48 -7.31 0.48
N ASN A 153 -1.95 -6.88 -0.67
CA ASN A 153 -1.28 -7.77 -1.61
C ASN A 153 0.16 -7.29 -1.81
N PRO A 154 1.18 -8.08 -1.45
CA PRO A 154 2.56 -7.64 -1.61
C PRO A 154 2.93 -7.50 -3.09
N CYS A 155 3.92 -6.64 -3.36
CA CYS A 155 4.51 -6.53 -4.69
C CYS A 155 4.95 -7.89 -5.24
N CYS A 156 4.63 -8.20 -6.49
CA CYS A 156 5.17 -9.39 -7.16
C CYS A 156 6.66 -9.22 -7.47
N ASN A 157 7.37 -10.32 -7.78
CA ASN A 157 8.80 -10.31 -8.08
C ASN A 157 9.22 -9.26 -9.12
N SER A 158 8.40 -9.03 -10.15
CA SER A 158 8.67 -7.98 -11.15
C SER A 158 8.48 -6.56 -10.61
N CYS A 159 7.48 -6.35 -9.77
CA CYS A 159 7.16 -5.04 -9.21
C CYS A 159 8.08 -4.63 -8.05
N VAL A 160 8.79 -5.58 -7.43
CA VAL A 160 9.83 -5.28 -6.44
C VAL A 160 10.92 -4.39 -7.03
N SER A 161 11.33 -4.61 -8.29
CA SER A 161 12.31 -3.75 -8.96
C SER A 161 11.83 -2.31 -9.10
N LEU A 162 10.55 -2.11 -9.44
CA LEU A 162 9.95 -0.77 -9.50
C LEU A 162 9.87 -0.13 -8.12
N ARG A 163 9.40 -0.87 -7.11
CA ARG A 163 9.34 -0.38 -5.73
C ARG A 163 10.72 0.10 -5.26
N ASN A 164 11.77 -0.64 -5.58
CA ASN A 164 13.13 -0.31 -5.18
C ASN A 164 13.71 0.86 -5.99
N GLU A 165 13.53 0.90 -7.32
CA GLU A 165 13.99 2.02 -8.18
C GLU A 165 13.40 3.36 -7.72
N PHE A 166 12.11 3.36 -7.34
CA PHE A 166 11.41 4.55 -6.90
C PHE A 166 11.44 4.74 -5.37
N ASP A 167 12.19 3.94 -4.63
CA ASP A 167 12.28 3.99 -3.16
C ASP A 167 10.91 4.10 -2.46
N LEU A 168 9.94 3.30 -2.91
CA LEU A 168 8.57 3.35 -2.40
C LEU A 168 8.43 2.57 -1.10
N ARG A 169 7.81 3.19 -0.11
CA ARG A 169 7.44 2.52 1.15
C ARG A 169 6.14 1.76 0.99
N GLU A 170 6.17 0.46 1.24
CA GLU A 170 4.97 -0.37 1.17
C GLU A 170 4.10 -0.18 2.41
N ALA A 171 2.83 0.11 2.18
CA ALA A 171 1.85 0.38 3.22
C ALA A 171 1.10 -0.92 3.58
N LEU A 172 1.38 -1.42 4.79
CA LEU A 172 0.85 -2.68 5.35
C LEU A 172 -0.48 -2.47 6.08
#